data_AF-A0A1W6SQ93-F1
#
_entry.id   AF-A0A1W6SQ93-F1
#
_cell.length_a   1.000
_cell.length_b   1.000
_cell.length_c   1.000
_cell.angle_alpha   90.00
_cell.angle_beta   90.00
_cell.angle_gamma   90.00
#
_symmetry.space_group_name_H-M   'P 1'
#
loop_
_entity.id
_entity.type
_entity.pdbx_description
1 polymer ?
#
loop_
_entity_poly.entity_id
_entity_poly.type
_entity_poly.pdbx_seq_one_letter_code
_entity_poly.pdbx_strand_id
1 'polypeptide(L)'
;MPQRTNDFQQLIAMIYSLIVADNGTVTESAMVLDKDSETLREVDILIAHRHANHDFRVMIECRDRSRKDTVAWIDELIGKANSLQVDKVVAVSKEGFTISATKKAAKNGIVTLSLEDALETDWSEFPIKPGIAAVSVETFVLQELYYFAQTEFRSLKEIGLESTAIQAGIEWGSVKEFCIALFQQQASHLQAQVNNRRATLFKTLEDIKKVLLLEFEVETPDLLVKGATGEQIRIPRLKFVVTGTREVVDMARKHQKFNGLMISTCEHVFPEGSAIKLCMAQDPETKQLRGRWQMIPSLNNNKKVGSF
;
A
#
# COMPACT_ATOMS: atom_id res chain seq x y z
N MET A 1 -34.17 -4.63 0.56
CA MET A 1 -33.27 -5.79 0.70
C MET A 1 -31.96 -5.29 1.29
N PRO A 2 -31.21 -6.09 2.09
CA PRO A 2 -29.89 -5.67 2.53
C PRO A 2 -28.94 -5.52 1.36
N GLN A 3 -28.03 -4.55 1.45
CA GLN A 3 -26.94 -4.28 0.50
C GLN A 3 -26.15 -5.57 0.23
N ARG A 4 -26.04 -6.02 -1.02
CA ARG A 4 -25.40 -7.28 -1.39
C ARG A 4 -24.10 -7.03 -2.15
N THR A 5 -23.06 -6.64 -1.43
CA THR A 5 -21.73 -6.54 -2.02
C THR A 5 -21.05 -7.91 -2.02
N ASN A 6 -20.56 -8.38 -3.17
CA ASN A 6 -19.73 -9.59 -3.30
C ASN A 6 -18.27 -9.25 -3.61
N ASP A 7 -17.35 -10.22 -3.47
CA ASP A 7 -15.90 -10.00 -3.68
C ASP A 7 -15.56 -9.45 -5.08
N PHE A 8 -16.31 -9.87 -6.11
CA PHE A 8 -16.10 -9.39 -7.48
C PHE A 8 -16.50 -7.91 -7.62
N GLN A 9 -17.64 -7.50 -7.07
CA GLN A 9 -18.06 -6.10 -7.03
C GLN A 9 -17.04 -5.23 -6.28
N GLN A 10 -16.55 -5.69 -5.13
CA GLN A 10 -15.50 -4.98 -4.36
C GLN A 10 -14.22 -4.80 -5.17
N LEU A 11 -13.80 -5.86 -5.89
CA LEU A 11 -12.63 -5.78 -6.77
C LEU A 11 -12.84 -4.73 -7.87
N ILE A 12 -13.98 -4.75 -8.56
CA ILE A 12 -14.27 -3.78 -9.62
C ILE A 12 -14.35 -2.36 -9.06
N ALA A 13 -14.97 -2.16 -7.89
CA ALA A 13 -15.02 -0.87 -7.23
C ALA A 13 -13.63 -0.36 -6.84
N MET A 14 -12.78 -1.23 -6.31
CA MET A 14 -11.40 -0.92 -5.98
C MET A 14 -10.60 -0.54 -7.23
N ILE A 15 -10.75 -1.28 -8.34
CA ILE A 15 -10.13 -0.93 -9.63
C ILE A 15 -10.58 0.46 -10.08
N TYR A 16 -11.88 0.73 -10.10
CA TYR A 16 -12.39 2.06 -10.49
C TYR A 16 -11.88 3.17 -9.57
N SER A 17 -11.74 2.91 -8.27
CA SER A 17 -11.18 3.89 -7.33
C SER A 17 -9.72 4.27 -7.60
N LEU A 18 -8.97 3.42 -8.33
CA LEU A 18 -7.59 3.72 -8.74
C LEU A 18 -7.53 4.58 -10.01
N ILE A 19 -8.54 4.49 -10.88
CA ILE A 19 -8.47 5.03 -12.24
C ILE A 19 -9.32 6.30 -12.41
N VAL A 20 -10.37 6.47 -11.59
CA VAL A 20 -11.17 7.69 -11.58
C VAL A 20 -10.29 8.87 -11.15
N ALA A 21 -10.41 9.97 -11.89
CA ALA A 21 -9.67 11.21 -11.64
C ALA A 21 -10.06 11.85 -10.29
N ASP A 22 -9.21 12.74 -9.78
CA ASP A 22 -9.31 13.33 -8.42
C ASP A 22 -10.65 14.00 -8.08
N ASN A 23 -11.41 14.43 -9.09
CA ASN A 23 -12.73 15.07 -8.95
C ASN A 23 -13.91 14.11 -9.21
N GLY A 24 -13.65 12.80 -9.27
CA GLY A 24 -14.68 11.77 -9.32
C GLY A 24 -14.79 10.96 -8.02
N THR A 25 -15.98 10.49 -7.71
CA THR A 25 -16.27 9.63 -6.57
C THR A 25 -16.76 8.28 -7.04
N VAL A 26 -16.29 7.21 -6.39
CA VAL A 26 -16.75 5.84 -6.61
C VAL A 26 -17.57 5.43 -5.39
N THR A 27 -18.83 5.05 -5.58
CA THR A 27 -19.74 4.63 -4.51
C THR A 27 -20.25 3.23 -4.78
N GLU A 28 -19.92 2.29 -3.91
CA GLU A 28 -20.43 0.92 -3.96
C GLU A 28 -21.88 0.84 -3.49
N SER A 29 -22.68 0.00 -4.14
CA SER A 29 -24.10 -0.24 -3.86
C SER A 29 -24.88 1.06 -3.63
N ALA A 30 -24.69 2.00 -4.56
CA ALA A 30 -25.31 3.31 -4.49
C ALA A 30 -26.83 3.20 -4.70
N MET A 31 -27.61 3.88 -3.88
CA MET A 31 -29.05 3.99 -4.07
C MET A 31 -29.36 5.17 -4.98
N VAL A 32 -29.90 4.90 -6.17
CA VAL A 32 -30.24 5.91 -7.18
C VAL A 32 -31.77 5.95 -7.36
N LEU A 33 -32.32 7.16 -7.46
CA LEU A 33 -33.76 7.35 -7.68
C LEU A 33 -34.15 6.86 -9.09
N ASP A 34 -35.08 5.91 -9.13
CA ASP A 34 -35.80 5.49 -10.31
C ASP A 34 -37.00 6.43 -10.50
N LYS A 35 -36.96 7.22 -11.57
CA LYS A 35 -37.94 8.28 -11.82
C LYS A 35 -39.32 7.76 -12.23
N ASP A 36 -39.38 6.52 -12.75
CA ASP A 36 -40.61 5.93 -13.28
C ASP A 36 -41.41 5.25 -12.17
N SER A 37 -40.71 4.65 -11.20
CA SER A 37 -41.32 3.97 -10.04
C SER A 37 -41.34 4.81 -8.76
N GLU A 38 -40.66 5.97 -8.73
CA GLU A 38 -40.46 6.82 -7.56
C GLU A 38 -39.84 6.08 -6.36
N THR A 39 -38.99 5.08 -6.64
CA THR A 39 -38.29 4.29 -5.61
C THR A 39 -36.77 4.36 -5.79
N LEU A 40 -36.03 4.11 -4.71
CA LEU A 40 -34.58 3.96 -4.80
C LEU A 40 -34.23 2.56 -5.29
N ARG A 41 -33.40 2.47 -6.32
CA ARG A 41 -32.82 1.23 -6.81
C ARG A 41 -31.32 1.22 -6.58
N GLU A 42 -30.82 0.08 -6.13
CA GLU A 42 -29.39 -0.15 -5.95
C GLU A 42 -28.71 -0.23 -7.32
N VAL A 43 -27.56 0.42 -7.44
CA VAL A 43 -26.57 0.31 -8.50
C VAL A 43 -25.30 -0.25 -7.89
N ASP A 44 -24.71 -1.28 -8.48
CA ASP A 44 -23.57 -1.99 -7.86
C ASP A 44 -22.40 -1.04 -7.61
N ILE A 45 -22.06 -0.19 -8.58
CA ILE A 45 -21.07 0.87 -8.42
C ILE A 45 -21.53 2.11 -9.21
N LEU A 46 -21.62 3.25 -8.53
CA LEU A 46 -21.87 4.54 -9.16
C LEU A 46 -20.58 5.36 -9.18
N ILE A 47 -20.17 5.80 -10.36
CA ILE A 47 -19.15 6.84 -10.49
C ILE A 47 -19.88 8.15 -10.74
N ALA A 48 -19.63 9.14 -9.89
CA ALA A 48 -20.05 10.51 -10.13
C ALA A 48 -18.81 11.38 -10.38
N HIS A 49 -18.85 12.22 -11.39
CA HIS A 49 -17.75 13.12 -11.71
C HIS A 49 -18.30 14.45 -12.24
N ARG A 50 -17.61 15.54 -11.93
CA ARG A 50 -17.98 16.87 -12.42
C ARG A 50 -16.97 17.38 -13.42
N HIS A 51 -17.37 17.56 -14.67
CA HIS A 51 -16.52 18.10 -15.74
C HIS A 51 -17.18 19.34 -16.35
N ALA A 52 -16.41 20.41 -16.52
CA ALA A 52 -16.90 21.68 -17.06
C ALA A 52 -18.21 22.19 -16.40
N ASN A 53 -18.35 22.03 -15.07
CA ASN A 53 -19.55 22.33 -14.28
C ASN A 53 -20.81 21.50 -14.59
N HIS A 54 -20.66 20.40 -15.31
CA HIS A 54 -21.72 19.42 -15.53
C HIS A 54 -21.44 18.16 -14.72
N ASP A 55 -22.49 17.62 -14.09
CA ASP A 55 -22.42 16.36 -13.36
C ASP A 55 -22.65 15.20 -14.32
N PHE A 56 -21.77 14.21 -14.27
CA PHE A 56 -21.83 12.98 -15.04
C PHE A 56 -21.88 11.79 -14.10
N ARG A 57 -22.75 10.84 -14.40
CA ARG A 57 -22.97 9.62 -13.64
C ARG A 57 -22.78 8.40 -14.53
N VAL A 58 -21.86 7.52 -14.13
CA VAL A 58 -21.64 6.22 -14.77
C VAL A 58 -22.17 5.14 -13.83
N MET A 59 -23.16 4.41 -14.32
CA MET A 59 -23.67 3.20 -13.70
C MET A 59 -22.81 2.02 -14.10
N ILE A 60 -22.24 1.32 -13.14
CA ILE A 60 -21.52 0.07 -13.35
C ILE A 60 -22.29 -1.05 -12.66
N GLU A 61 -22.54 -2.12 -13.41
CA GLU A 61 -23.23 -3.32 -12.92
C GLU A 61 -22.33 -4.53 -13.09
N CYS A 62 -22.20 -5.32 -12.04
CA CYS A 62 -21.26 -6.43 -11.93
C CYS A 62 -22.02 -7.76 -11.93
N ARG A 63 -21.49 -8.76 -12.64
CA ARG A 63 -22.04 -10.11 -12.65
C ARG A 63 -20.96 -11.15 -12.45
N ASP A 64 -21.01 -11.82 -11.30
CA ASP A 64 -20.18 -12.98 -10.95
C ASP A 64 -21.00 -14.26 -11.15
N ARG A 65 -20.96 -14.79 -12.37
CA ARG A 65 -21.55 -16.09 -12.72
C ARG A 65 -20.45 -16.96 -13.31
N SER A 66 -20.64 -18.28 -13.30
CA SER A 66 -19.72 -19.24 -13.93
C SER A 66 -19.90 -19.41 -15.43
N ARG A 67 -20.72 -18.58 -16.07
CA ARG A 67 -20.99 -18.62 -17.52
C ARG A 67 -21.12 -17.22 -18.07
N LYS A 68 -20.77 -17.08 -19.36
CA LYS A 68 -20.96 -15.84 -20.12
C LYS A 68 -22.38 -15.30 -20.00
N ASP A 69 -22.47 -14.00 -19.81
CA ASP A 69 -23.76 -13.32 -19.76
C ASP A 69 -24.36 -13.12 -21.16
N THR A 70 -25.69 -13.13 -21.19
CA THR A 70 -26.48 -13.19 -22.41
C THR A 70 -27.25 -11.90 -22.64
N VAL A 71 -27.92 -11.84 -23.79
CA VAL A 71 -28.81 -10.74 -24.19
C VAL A 71 -29.84 -10.39 -23.11
N ALA A 72 -30.34 -11.39 -22.36
CA ALA A 72 -31.33 -11.16 -21.32
C ALA A 72 -30.83 -10.20 -20.23
N TRP A 73 -29.57 -10.29 -19.82
CA TRP A 73 -29.02 -9.35 -18.85
C TRP A 73 -28.87 -7.95 -19.43
N ILE A 74 -28.46 -7.84 -20.69
CA ILE A 74 -28.39 -6.54 -21.37
C ILE A 74 -29.78 -5.89 -21.45
N ASP A 75 -30.84 -6.67 -21.68
CA ASP A 75 -32.22 -6.16 -21.64
C ASP A 75 -32.64 -5.64 -20.27
N GLU A 76 -32.28 -6.35 -19.20
CA GLU A 76 -32.48 -5.89 -17.81
C GLU A 76 -31.76 -4.54 -17.58
N LEU A 77 -30.52 -4.42 -18.07
CA LEU A 77 -29.72 -3.19 -17.93
C LEU A 77 -30.28 -2.01 -18.74
N ILE A 78 -30.77 -2.25 -19.95
CA ILE A 78 -31.44 -1.21 -20.76
C ILE A 78 -32.67 -0.68 -20.01
N GLY A 79 -33.52 -1.59 -19.50
CA GLY A 79 -34.70 -1.20 -18.73
C GLY A 79 -34.33 -0.41 -17.47
N LYS A 80 -33.32 -0.87 -16.72
CA LYS A 80 -32.81 -0.19 -15.52
C LYS A 80 -32.22 1.19 -15.83
N ALA A 81 -31.44 1.31 -16.90
CA ALA A 81 -30.79 2.57 -17.25
C ALA A 81 -31.78 3.65 -17.73
N ASN A 82 -32.88 3.26 -18.38
CA ASN A 82 -33.88 4.22 -18.86
C ASN A 82 -34.61 4.95 -17.73
N SER A 83 -34.81 4.28 -16.60
CA SER A 83 -35.51 4.82 -15.44
C SER A 83 -34.58 5.53 -14.46
N LEU A 84 -33.27 5.24 -14.49
CA LEU A 84 -32.26 5.88 -13.66
C LEU A 84 -31.64 7.09 -14.36
N GLN A 85 -31.40 8.17 -13.62
CA GLN A 85 -30.71 9.36 -14.14
C GLN A 85 -29.20 9.13 -14.18
N VAL A 86 -28.74 8.39 -15.19
CA VAL A 86 -27.33 8.04 -15.45
C VAL A 86 -26.96 8.33 -16.90
N ASP A 87 -25.74 8.77 -17.15
CA ASP A 87 -25.27 9.23 -18.47
C ASP A 87 -24.58 8.10 -19.25
N LYS A 88 -24.03 7.13 -18.52
CA LYS A 88 -23.31 6.00 -19.11
C LYS A 88 -23.54 4.73 -18.32
N VAL A 89 -23.56 3.61 -19.03
CA VAL A 89 -23.70 2.28 -18.44
C VAL A 89 -22.53 1.42 -18.83
N VAL A 90 -21.97 0.73 -17.85
CA VAL A 90 -20.92 -0.27 -18.02
C VAL A 90 -21.38 -1.57 -17.38
N ALA A 91 -21.48 -2.62 -18.17
CA ALA A 91 -21.73 -3.98 -17.72
C ALA A 91 -20.40 -4.71 -17.56
N VAL A 92 -20.13 -5.23 -16.37
CA VAL A 92 -18.89 -5.94 -16.05
C VAL A 92 -19.21 -7.39 -15.70
N SER A 93 -18.76 -8.33 -16.54
CA SER A 93 -18.97 -9.76 -16.31
C SER A 93 -17.65 -10.45 -15.98
N LYS A 94 -17.66 -11.33 -14.99
CA LYS A 94 -16.48 -12.13 -14.63
C LYS A 94 -16.05 -13.08 -15.75
N GLU A 95 -17.02 -13.71 -16.42
CA GLU A 95 -16.78 -14.70 -17.48
C GLU A 95 -16.95 -14.11 -18.89
N GLY A 96 -17.31 -12.83 -18.97
CA GLY A 96 -17.56 -12.12 -20.21
C GLY A 96 -18.97 -12.34 -20.79
N PHE A 97 -19.12 -12.05 -22.08
CA PHE A 97 -20.42 -11.92 -22.73
C PHE A 97 -20.51 -12.82 -23.96
N THR A 98 -21.74 -13.24 -24.32
CA THR A 98 -21.98 -13.81 -25.65
C THR A 98 -21.83 -12.73 -26.72
N ILE A 99 -21.46 -13.13 -27.95
CA ILE A 99 -21.33 -12.21 -29.09
C ILE A 99 -22.62 -11.41 -29.31
N SER A 100 -23.78 -12.05 -29.16
CA SER A 100 -25.09 -11.39 -29.28
C SER A 100 -25.33 -10.35 -28.18
N ALA A 101 -24.90 -10.62 -26.94
CA ALA A 101 -24.99 -9.68 -25.83
C ALA A 101 -24.12 -8.45 -26.06
N THR A 102 -22.84 -8.63 -26.44
CA THR A 102 -21.92 -7.54 -26.77
C THR A 102 -22.46 -6.67 -27.91
N LYS A 103 -22.98 -7.27 -28.99
CA LYS A 103 -23.58 -6.54 -30.11
C LYS A 103 -24.80 -5.73 -29.68
N LYS A 104 -25.66 -6.28 -28.81
CA LYS A 104 -26.84 -5.57 -28.32
C LYS A 104 -26.46 -4.43 -27.37
N ALA A 105 -25.51 -4.66 -26.48
CA ALA A 105 -25.00 -3.65 -25.55
C ALA A 105 -24.45 -2.44 -26.32
N ALA A 106 -23.59 -2.68 -27.32
CA ALA A 106 -23.03 -1.64 -28.16
C ALA A 106 -24.11 -0.80 -28.88
N LYS A 107 -25.14 -1.45 -29.44
CA LYS A 107 -26.28 -0.76 -30.08
C LYS A 107 -27.08 0.15 -29.13
N ASN A 108 -27.01 -0.10 -27.82
CA ASN A 108 -27.72 0.67 -26.79
C ASN A 108 -26.76 1.52 -25.95
N GLY A 109 -25.52 1.76 -26.41
CA GLY A 109 -24.56 2.60 -25.72
C GLY A 109 -23.98 2.03 -24.42
N ILE A 110 -24.23 0.75 -24.13
CA ILE A 110 -23.71 0.04 -22.95
C ILE A 110 -22.32 -0.52 -23.28
N VAL A 111 -21.34 -0.20 -22.43
CA VAL A 111 -19.98 -0.75 -22.53
C VAL A 111 -19.95 -2.10 -21.82
N THR A 112 -19.35 -3.11 -22.44
CA THR A 112 -19.16 -4.44 -21.81
C THR A 112 -17.69 -4.65 -21.50
N LEU A 113 -17.37 -5.01 -20.26
CA LEU A 113 -16.01 -5.31 -19.81
C LEU A 113 -15.95 -6.67 -19.10
N SER A 114 -14.79 -7.31 -19.15
CA SER A 114 -14.48 -8.52 -18.38
C SER A 114 -13.07 -8.45 -17.81
N LEU A 115 -12.79 -9.26 -16.79
CA LEU A 115 -11.43 -9.51 -16.36
C LEU A 115 -10.83 -10.56 -17.30
N GLU A 116 -9.84 -10.15 -18.08
CA GLU A 116 -9.05 -11.06 -18.91
C GLU A 116 -7.94 -11.67 -18.04
N ASP A 117 -7.76 -12.99 -18.11
CA ASP A 117 -6.75 -13.68 -17.31
C ASP A 117 -5.33 -13.48 -17.87
N ALA A 118 -4.33 -13.60 -16.99
CA ALA A 118 -2.94 -13.34 -17.32
C ALA A 118 -2.39 -14.16 -18.48
N LEU A 119 -2.87 -15.39 -18.66
CA LEU A 119 -2.35 -16.28 -19.68
C LEU A 119 -2.78 -15.85 -21.10
N GLU A 120 -3.84 -15.06 -21.20
CA GLU A 120 -4.43 -14.63 -22.48
C GLU A 120 -3.99 -13.22 -22.88
N THR A 121 -3.29 -12.51 -21.98
CA THR A 121 -2.86 -11.12 -22.18
C THR A 121 -1.44 -11.03 -22.73
N ASP A 122 -1.23 -10.17 -23.75
CA ASP A 122 0.11 -9.73 -24.13
C ASP A 122 0.63 -8.72 -23.10
N TRP A 123 1.62 -9.15 -22.32
CA TRP A 123 2.21 -8.34 -21.26
C TRP A 123 3.34 -7.41 -21.73
N SER A 124 3.75 -7.48 -23.01
CA SER A 124 4.86 -6.67 -23.53
C SER A 124 4.57 -5.17 -23.52
N GLU A 125 3.29 -4.79 -23.52
CA GLU A 125 2.81 -3.40 -23.45
C GLU A 125 2.98 -2.79 -22.04
N PHE A 126 3.19 -3.62 -21.01
CA PHE A 126 3.27 -3.19 -19.62
C PHE A 126 4.74 -3.20 -19.15
N PRO A 127 5.38 -2.03 -19.02
CA PRO A 127 6.82 -1.95 -18.75
C PRO A 127 7.22 -2.43 -17.34
N ILE A 128 6.29 -2.37 -16.38
CA ILE A 128 6.54 -2.75 -15.00
C ILE A 128 5.93 -4.13 -14.75
N LYS A 129 6.73 -5.05 -14.19
CA LYS A 129 6.26 -6.32 -13.64
C LYS A 129 6.19 -6.18 -12.12
N PRO A 130 5.04 -5.79 -11.54
CA PRO A 130 4.98 -5.50 -10.13
C PRO A 130 5.24 -6.75 -9.29
N GLY A 131 6.16 -6.59 -8.34
CA GLY A 131 6.36 -7.49 -7.21
C GLY A 131 5.63 -6.93 -5.99
N ILE A 132 5.06 -7.80 -5.15
CA ILE A 132 4.34 -7.39 -3.94
C ILE A 132 4.95 -8.16 -2.78
N ALA A 133 5.35 -7.46 -1.72
CA ALA A 133 5.89 -8.08 -0.52
C ALA A 133 5.37 -7.38 0.74
N ALA A 134 5.09 -8.17 1.77
CA ALA A 134 4.91 -7.68 3.12
C ALA A 134 6.29 -7.58 3.78
N VAL A 135 6.54 -6.45 4.44
CA VAL A 135 7.84 -6.16 5.05
C VAL A 135 7.63 -5.76 6.50
N SER A 136 8.35 -6.41 7.42
CA SER A 136 8.30 -6.05 8.84
C SER A 136 8.93 -4.67 9.09
N VAL A 137 8.81 -4.17 10.32
CA VAL A 137 9.68 -3.10 10.80
C VAL A 137 11.15 -3.54 10.80
N GLU A 138 12.06 -2.59 10.68
CA GLU A 138 13.49 -2.85 10.76
C GLU A 138 13.89 -3.17 12.19
N THR A 139 14.64 -4.26 12.34
CA THR A 139 15.39 -4.57 13.54
C THR A 139 16.81 -4.05 13.36
N PHE A 140 17.19 -3.06 14.15
CA PHE A 140 18.53 -2.49 14.08
C PHE A 140 19.45 -3.13 15.10
N VAL A 141 20.61 -3.58 14.63
CA VAL A 141 21.69 -4.12 15.46
C VAL A 141 22.89 -3.18 15.37
N LEU A 142 23.36 -2.75 16.54
CA LEU A 142 24.57 -1.95 16.64
C LEU A 142 25.80 -2.80 16.31
N GLN A 143 26.59 -2.35 15.33
CA GLN A 143 27.82 -3.01 14.92
C GLN A 143 29.05 -2.33 15.51
N GLU A 144 29.15 -1.01 15.28
CA GLU A 144 30.32 -0.23 15.68
C GLU A 144 29.93 1.13 16.25
N LEU A 145 30.80 1.61 17.15
CA LEU A 145 30.69 2.90 17.80
C LEU A 145 31.99 3.67 17.61
N TYR A 146 31.85 4.93 17.25
CA TYR A 146 32.94 5.86 17.10
C TYR A 146 32.65 7.13 17.89
N TYR A 147 33.71 7.78 18.37
CA TYR A 147 33.64 9.10 18.98
C TYR A 147 34.44 10.10 18.17
N PHE A 148 33.99 11.34 18.14
CA PHE A 148 34.71 12.41 17.45
C PHE A 148 35.85 12.92 18.33
N ALA A 149 37.09 12.65 17.91
CA ALA A 149 38.33 13.02 18.58
C ALA A 149 39.03 14.13 17.80
N GLN A 150 38.91 15.38 18.28
CA GLN A 150 39.52 16.59 17.69
C GLN A 150 39.13 16.85 16.22
N THR A 151 39.63 16.03 15.29
CA THR A 151 39.47 16.17 13.83
C THR A 151 38.83 14.96 13.15
N GLU A 152 38.75 13.80 13.80
CA GLU A 152 38.27 12.56 13.15
C GLU A 152 37.47 11.66 14.09
N PHE A 153 36.77 10.68 13.51
CA PHE A 153 36.09 9.63 14.27
C PHE A 153 37.05 8.48 14.57
N ARG A 154 37.17 8.14 15.86
CA ARG A 154 38.00 7.03 16.37
C ARG A 154 37.15 5.98 17.04
N SER A 155 37.64 4.74 17.13
CA SER A 155 36.84 3.65 17.69
C SER A 155 36.62 3.86 19.18
N LEU A 156 35.38 3.73 19.64
CA LEU A 156 35.07 3.86 21.07
C LEU A 156 35.73 2.76 21.91
N LYS A 157 36.11 1.64 21.29
CA LYS A 157 36.90 0.57 21.92
C LYS A 157 38.25 1.05 22.46
N GLU A 158 38.81 2.11 21.88
CA GLU A 158 40.10 2.70 22.31
C GLU A 158 40.01 3.33 23.71
N ILE A 159 38.84 3.82 24.12
CA ILE A 159 38.61 4.42 25.45
C ILE A 159 38.19 3.37 26.49
N GLY A 160 37.82 2.16 26.03
CA GLY A 160 37.27 1.10 26.86
C GLY A 160 35.76 1.26 27.07
N LEU A 161 34.99 0.28 26.59
CA LEU A 161 33.53 0.31 26.66
C LEU A 161 32.97 0.22 28.10
N GLU A 162 33.77 -0.30 29.03
CA GLU A 162 33.45 -0.42 30.45
C GLU A 162 33.83 0.83 31.26
N SER A 163 34.48 1.82 30.63
CA SER A 163 34.80 3.11 31.25
C SER A 163 33.51 3.85 31.65
N THR A 164 33.57 4.71 32.67
CA THR A 164 32.38 5.40 33.19
C THR A 164 31.96 6.55 32.29
N ALA A 165 30.72 6.56 31.83
CA ALA A 165 30.10 7.68 31.13
C ALA A 165 29.49 8.66 32.13
N ILE A 166 29.81 9.94 31.97
CA ILE A 166 29.30 11.04 32.78
C ILE A 166 28.69 12.07 31.83
N GLN A 167 27.38 12.27 31.92
CA GLN A 167 26.65 13.18 31.03
C GLN A 167 26.06 14.31 31.90
N ALA A 168 26.44 15.55 31.61
CA ALA A 168 26.00 16.72 32.38
C ALA A 168 26.24 16.58 33.90
N GLY A 169 27.36 15.95 34.29
CA GLY A 169 27.75 15.74 35.68
C GLY A 169 27.08 14.54 36.38
N ILE A 170 26.22 13.78 35.70
CA ILE A 170 25.57 12.58 36.24
C ILE A 170 26.30 11.35 35.71
N GLU A 171 26.70 10.44 36.60
CA GLU A 171 27.26 9.13 36.21
C GLU A 171 26.14 8.20 35.70
N TRP A 172 26.27 7.72 34.45
CA TRP A 172 25.28 6.86 33.78
C TRP A 172 25.59 5.36 33.88
N GLY A 173 26.78 5.00 34.38
CA GLY A 173 27.32 3.64 34.29
C GLY A 173 28.41 3.56 33.23
N SER A 174 28.51 2.43 32.54
CA SER A 174 29.50 2.23 31.48
C SER A 174 29.16 3.03 30.21
N VAL A 175 30.18 3.36 29.42
CA VAL A 175 30.03 3.93 28.07
C VAL A 175 29.15 3.05 27.20
N LYS A 176 29.30 1.73 27.31
CA LYS A 176 28.45 0.77 26.60
C LYS A 176 26.97 0.96 26.93
N GLU A 177 26.61 1.00 28.21
CA GLU A 177 25.23 1.17 28.66
C GLU A 177 24.66 2.51 28.19
N PHE A 178 25.43 3.59 28.34
CA PHE A 178 25.05 4.91 27.85
C PHE A 178 24.75 4.89 26.33
N CYS A 179 25.66 4.34 25.53
CA CYS A 179 25.49 4.27 24.07
C CYS A 179 24.32 3.38 23.66
N ILE A 180 24.06 2.26 24.36
CA ILE A 180 22.90 1.41 24.09
C ILE A 180 21.60 2.17 24.39
N ALA A 181 21.52 2.85 25.54
CA ALA A 181 20.35 3.64 25.89
C ALA A 181 20.11 4.78 24.89
N LEU A 182 21.18 5.47 24.47
CA LEU A 182 21.11 6.52 23.46
C LEU A 182 20.66 5.96 22.10
N PHE A 183 21.19 4.83 21.67
CA PHE A 183 20.78 4.16 20.43
C PHE A 183 19.29 3.77 20.46
N GLN A 184 18.79 3.23 21.57
CA GLN A 184 17.38 2.88 21.73
C GLN A 184 16.46 4.10 21.55
N GLN A 185 16.87 5.28 22.04
CA GLN A 185 16.13 6.52 21.84
C GLN A 185 16.08 6.97 20.36
N GLN A 186 17.08 6.59 19.56
CA GLN A 186 17.17 6.93 18.14
C GLN A 186 16.45 5.94 17.21
N ALA A 187 16.03 4.78 17.70
CA ALA A 187 15.47 3.71 16.87
C ALA A 187 14.25 4.15 16.03
N SER A 188 13.34 4.94 16.61
CA SER A 188 12.16 5.47 15.89
C SER A 188 12.55 6.45 14.78
N HIS A 189 13.55 7.29 15.01
CA HIS A 189 14.09 8.21 14.00
C HIS A 189 14.76 7.45 12.86
N LEU A 190 15.52 6.39 13.16
CA LEU A 190 16.11 5.52 12.13
C LEU A 190 15.04 4.85 11.29
N GLN A 191 13.99 4.31 11.92
CA GLN A 191 12.88 3.72 11.20
C GLN A 191 12.20 4.74 10.27
N ALA A 192 11.98 5.97 10.74
CA ALA A 192 11.42 7.04 9.93
C ALA A 192 12.34 7.42 8.75
N GLN A 193 13.65 7.48 8.96
CA GLN A 193 14.63 7.74 7.89
C GLN A 193 14.61 6.64 6.82
N VAL A 194 14.56 5.36 7.22
CA VAL A 194 14.44 4.24 6.28
C VAL A 194 13.14 4.34 5.49
N ASN A 195 12.02 4.63 6.16
CA ASN A 195 10.71 4.77 5.50
C ASN A 195 10.70 5.91 4.47
N ASN A 196 11.25 7.09 4.83
CA ASN A 196 11.28 8.25 3.93
C ASN A 196 12.20 8.03 2.72
N ARG A 197 13.20 7.17 2.84
CA ARG A 197 14.17 6.87 1.77
C ARG A 197 13.89 5.54 1.09
N ARG A 198 12.78 4.86 1.41
CA ARG A 198 12.54 3.46 1.03
C ARG A 198 12.68 3.21 -0.48
N ALA A 199 12.07 4.07 -1.30
CA ALA A 199 12.15 3.96 -2.76
C ALA A 199 13.57 4.17 -3.33
N THR A 200 14.43 4.91 -2.62
CA THR A 200 15.83 5.11 -3.02
C THR A 200 16.75 3.98 -2.54
N LEU A 201 16.44 3.42 -1.37
CA LEU A 201 17.19 2.32 -0.77
C LEU A 201 16.87 0.98 -1.44
N PHE A 202 15.61 0.76 -1.79
CA PHE A 202 15.13 -0.51 -2.32
C PHE A 202 14.40 -0.30 -3.64
N LYS A 203 15.10 -0.57 -4.75
CA LYS A 203 14.55 -0.41 -6.10
C LYS A 203 13.83 -1.66 -6.59
N THR A 204 14.24 -2.81 -6.08
CA THR A 204 13.69 -4.12 -6.44
C THR A 204 13.28 -4.90 -5.20
N LEU A 205 12.43 -5.92 -5.38
CA LEU A 205 12.11 -6.86 -4.29
C LEU A 205 13.37 -7.50 -3.70
N GLU A 206 14.39 -7.72 -4.51
CA GLU A 206 15.62 -8.37 -4.04
C GLU A 206 16.54 -7.41 -3.29
N ASP A 207 16.41 -6.09 -3.52
CA ASP A 207 17.07 -5.10 -2.67
C ASP A 207 16.47 -5.09 -1.26
N ILE A 208 15.15 -5.27 -1.12
CA ILE A 208 14.45 -5.26 0.17
C ILE A 208 14.99 -6.36 1.12
N LYS A 209 15.46 -7.49 0.57
CA LYS A 209 16.01 -8.58 1.39
C LYS A 209 17.45 -8.33 1.87
N LYS A 210 18.18 -7.38 1.26
CA LYS A 210 19.58 -7.10 1.60
C LYS A 210 19.70 -6.44 2.97
N VAL A 211 20.77 -6.76 3.71
CA VAL A 211 21.13 -6.08 4.96
C VAL A 211 21.39 -4.60 4.67
N LEU A 212 20.76 -3.74 5.46
CA LEU A 212 20.91 -2.29 5.33
C LEU A 212 21.99 -1.82 6.30
N LEU A 213 23.07 -1.23 5.79
CA LEU A 213 24.09 -0.58 6.61
C LEU A 213 23.76 0.92 6.72
N LEU A 214 23.62 1.42 7.95
CA LEU A 214 23.36 2.82 8.22
C LEU A 214 24.43 3.38 9.14
N GLU A 215 24.84 4.62 8.86
CA GLU A 215 25.63 5.43 9.75
C GLU A 215 24.83 6.66 10.14
N PHE A 216 24.84 7.00 11.43
CA PHE A 216 24.26 8.24 11.91
C PHE A 216 25.07 8.76 13.09
N GLU A 217 24.91 10.05 13.34
CA GLU A 217 25.66 10.74 14.37
C GLU A 217 24.71 11.38 15.37
N VAL A 218 25.16 11.43 16.61
CA VAL A 218 24.43 12.04 17.72
C VAL A 218 25.36 13.00 18.42
N GLU A 219 24.89 14.23 18.60
CA GLU A 219 25.57 15.20 19.47
C GLU A 219 25.36 14.82 20.93
N THR A 220 26.45 14.83 21.68
CA THR A 220 26.49 14.47 23.10
C THR A 220 27.16 15.61 23.88
N PRO A 221 26.49 16.77 23.99
CA PRO A 221 27.06 17.91 24.71
C PRO A 221 27.35 17.50 26.14
N ASP A 222 28.55 17.77 26.64
CA ASP A 222 28.94 17.49 28.03
C ASP A 222 28.95 16.00 28.42
N LEU A 223 29.15 15.13 27.44
CA LEU A 223 29.58 13.75 27.69
C LEU A 223 31.08 13.72 27.99
N LEU A 224 31.41 13.18 29.16
CA LEU A 224 32.76 12.84 29.58
C LEU A 224 32.85 11.33 29.77
N VAL A 225 33.98 10.76 29.39
CA VAL A 225 34.32 9.37 29.70
C VAL A 225 35.50 9.35 30.63
N LYS A 226 35.34 8.70 31.78
CA LYS A 226 36.38 8.51 32.78
C LYS A 226 36.97 7.10 32.66
N GLY A 227 38.24 7.03 32.26
CA GLY A 227 38.98 5.77 32.16
C GLY A 227 39.38 5.21 33.52
N ALA A 228 39.88 3.98 33.53
CA ALA A 228 40.29 3.28 34.77
C ALA A 228 41.44 3.99 35.52
N THR A 229 42.31 4.70 34.79
CA THR A 229 43.41 5.50 35.36
C THR A 229 43.00 6.91 35.79
N GLY A 230 41.71 7.26 35.65
CA GLY A 230 41.12 8.51 36.15
C GLY A 230 41.16 9.68 35.17
N GLU A 231 41.79 9.53 34.00
CA GLU A 231 41.72 10.50 32.92
C GLU A 231 40.27 10.67 32.41
N GLN A 232 39.96 11.89 31.99
CA GLN A 232 38.65 12.22 31.43
C GLN A 232 38.80 12.72 30.00
N ILE A 233 38.00 12.15 29.11
CA ILE A 233 37.95 12.52 27.70
C ILE A 233 36.55 13.06 27.40
N ARG A 234 36.48 14.24 26.78
CA ARG A 234 35.21 14.80 26.31
C ARG A 234 34.84 14.19 24.96
N ILE A 235 33.60 13.73 24.84
CA ILE A 235 33.05 13.17 23.61
C ILE A 235 31.90 14.05 23.15
N PRO A 236 32.13 15.02 22.24
CA PRO A 236 31.07 15.93 21.81
C PRO A 236 30.09 15.29 20.82
N ARG A 237 30.50 14.24 20.11
CA ARG A 237 29.72 13.54 19.09
C ARG A 237 30.05 12.06 19.09
N LEU A 238 29.02 11.25 18.93
CA LEU A 238 29.11 9.82 18.68
C LEU A 238 28.65 9.53 17.26
N LYS A 239 29.29 8.56 16.60
CA LYS A 239 28.81 7.98 15.36
C LYS A 239 28.51 6.50 15.57
N PHE A 240 27.32 6.11 15.16
CA PHE A 240 26.79 4.76 15.25
C PHE A 240 26.79 4.13 13.87
N VAL A 241 27.33 2.92 13.78
CA VAL A 241 27.22 2.07 12.59
C VAL A 241 26.31 0.91 12.94
N VAL A 242 25.19 0.81 12.23
CA VAL A 242 24.13 -0.17 12.53
C VAL A 242 23.72 -0.93 11.29
N THR A 243 23.34 -2.18 11.49
CA THR A 243 22.70 -2.98 10.44
C THR A 243 21.21 -3.10 10.72
N GLY A 244 20.38 -2.71 9.75
CA GLY A 244 18.95 -3.02 9.74
C GLY A 244 18.69 -4.37 9.07
N THR A 245 17.92 -5.22 9.74
CA THR A 245 17.34 -6.45 9.20
C THR A 245 15.82 -6.41 9.26
N ARG A 246 15.17 -7.02 8.26
CA ARG A 246 13.71 -7.15 8.21
C ARG A 246 13.30 -8.51 7.70
N GLU A 247 12.10 -8.93 8.07
CA GLU A 247 11.43 -10.04 7.43
C GLU A 247 10.72 -9.56 6.17
N VAL A 248 10.82 -10.35 5.10
CA VAL A 248 10.23 -10.06 3.80
C VAL A 248 9.48 -11.29 3.33
N VAL A 249 8.18 -11.14 3.14
CA VAL A 249 7.31 -12.19 2.60
C VAL A 249 6.91 -11.78 1.20
N ASP A 250 7.43 -12.46 0.17
CA ASP A 250 6.94 -12.29 -1.20
C ASP A 250 5.51 -12.82 -1.27
N MET A 251 4.60 -11.97 -1.71
CA MET A 251 3.18 -12.27 -1.67
C MET A 251 2.71 -12.78 -3.03
N ALA A 252 1.99 -13.90 -2.98
CA ALA A 252 1.31 -14.42 -4.14
C ALA A 252 0.37 -13.35 -4.72
N ARG A 253 0.40 -13.20 -6.04
CA ARG A 253 -0.34 -12.16 -6.75
C ARG A 253 -0.94 -12.72 -8.01
N LYS A 254 -2.14 -12.25 -8.34
CA LYS A 254 -2.81 -12.55 -9.61
C LYS A 254 -2.70 -11.33 -10.51
N HIS A 255 -2.36 -11.55 -11.77
CA HIS A 255 -2.42 -10.51 -12.80
C HIS A 255 -3.63 -10.76 -13.70
N GLN A 256 -4.32 -9.70 -14.08
CA GLN A 256 -5.44 -9.71 -15.01
C GLN A 256 -5.42 -8.43 -15.83
N LYS A 257 -6.04 -8.43 -17.01
CA LYS A 257 -6.27 -7.20 -17.77
C LYS A 257 -7.71 -6.75 -17.59
N PHE A 258 -7.90 -5.46 -17.34
CA PHE A 258 -9.21 -4.84 -17.19
C PHE A 258 -9.22 -3.50 -17.91
N ASN A 259 -10.07 -3.36 -18.92
CA ASN A 259 -10.23 -2.10 -19.66
C ASN A 259 -8.90 -1.50 -20.14
N GLY A 260 -8.01 -2.33 -20.69
CA GLY A 260 -6.68 -1.91 -21.16
C GLY A 260 -5.61 -1.81 -20.07
N LEU A 261 -5.96 -1.92 -18.79
CA LEU A 261 -5.04 -1.80 -17.66
C LEU A 261 -4.58 -3.17 -17.17
N MET A 262 -3.34 -3.26 -16.69
CA MET A 262 -2.88 -4.42 -15.91
C MET A 262 -3.34 -4.22 -14.48
N ILE A 263 -4.09 -5.18 -13.97
CA ILE A 263 -4.53 -5.25 -12.59
C ILE A 263 -3.74 -6.35 -11.89
N SER A 264 -3.03 -5.98 -10.83
CA SER A 264 -2.34 -6.91 -9.94
C SER A 264 -3.04 -6.94 -8.60
N THR A 265 -3.58 -8.09 -8.21
CA THR A 265 -4.23 -8.27 -6.92
C THR A 265 -3.43 -9.19 -6.02
N CYS A 266 -3.50 -8.95 -4.73
CA CYS A 266 -2.87 -9.76 -3.71
C CYS A 266 -3.75 -9.82 -2.47
N GLU A 267 -3.91 -11.01 -1.91
CA GLU A 267 -4.53 -11.22 -0.61
C GLU A 267 -3.62 -12.12 0.22
N HIS A 268 -3.36 -11.71 1.46
CA HIS A 268 -2.57 -12.50 2.39
C HIS A 268 -3.20 -12.45 3.77
N VAL A 269 -3.44 -13.62 4.33
CA VAL A 269 -3.94 -13.80 5.69
C VAL A 269 -2.74 -14.12 6.58
N PHE A 270 -2.54 -13.29 7.59
CA PHE A 270 -1.48 -13.46 8.58
C PHE A 270 -1.87 -14.50 9.63
N PRO A 271 -0.90 -15.13 10.32
CA PRO A 271 -1.18 -16.17 11.33
C PRO A 271 -2.14 -15.74 12.45
N GLU A 272 -2.14 -14.46 12.83
CA GLU A 272 -3.05 -13.90 13.84
C GLU A 272 -4.47 -13.61 13.33
N GLY A 273 -4.74 -13.91 12.05
CA GLY A 273 -6.05 -13.82 11.42
C GLY A 273 -6.39 -12.47 10.79
N SER A 274 -5.50 -11.48 10.82
CA SER A 274 -5.62 -10.29 9.98
C SER A 274 -5.41 -10.66 8.51
N ALA A 275 -5.94 -9.88 7.58
CA ALA A 275 -5.68 -10.09 6.15
C ALA A 275 -5.42 -8.78 5.42
N ILE A 276 -4.38 -8.71 4.60
CA ILE A 276 -4.13 -7.57 3.72
C ILE A 276 -4.67 -7.88 2.33
N LYS A 277 -5.49 -6.98 1.79
CA LYS A 277 -5.89 -6.97 0.37
C LYS A 277 -5.21 -5.80 -0.32
N LEU A 278 -4.63 -6.04 -1.48
CA LEU A 278 -3.97 -5.03 -2.29
C LEU A 278 -4.42 -5.17 -3.74
N CYS A 279 -4.64 -4.02 -4.39
CA CYS A 279 -4.88 -3.90 -5.81
C CYS A 279 -4.00 -2.80 -6.39
N MET A 280 -3.37 -3.12 -7.51
CA MET A 280 -2.57 -2.18 -8.28
C MET A 280 -3.07 -2.16 -9.72
N ALA A 281 -3.15 -0.97 -10.29
CA ALA A 281 -3.46 -0.73 -11.69
C ALA A 281 -2.24 -0.08 -12.36
N GLN A 282 -1.78 -0.68 -13.45
CA GLN A 282 -0.78 -0.09 -14.33
C GLN A 282 -1.44 0.29 -15.65
N ASP A 283 -1.27 1.54 -16.02
CA ASP A 283 -1.67 2.07 -17.31
C ASP A 283 -0.49 1.98 -18.30
N PRO A 284 -0.64 1.24 -19.42
CA PRO A 284 0.44 1.08 -20.39
C PRO A 284 0.72 2.37 -21.18
N GLU A 285 -0.28 3.24 -21.34
CA GLU A 285 -0.16 4.50 -22.08
C GLU A 285 0.56 5.57 -21.26
N THR A 286 0.08 5.81 -20.03
CA THR A 286 0.68 6.83 -19.14
C THR A 286 1.89 6.31 -18.37
N LYS A 287 2.11 4.99 -18.35
CA LYS A 287 3.13 4.29 -17.54
C LYS A 287 2.98 4.54 -16.04
N GLN A 288 1.83 5.04 -15.61
CA GLN A 288 1.56 5.26 -14.20
C GLN A 288 1.17 3.95 -13.54
N LEU A 289 1.67 3.77 -12.30
CA LEU A 289 1.30 2.69 -11.42
C LEU A 289 0.57 3.27 -10.22
N ARG A 290 -0.65 2.82 -9.99
CA ARG A 290 -1.48 3.24 -8.86
C ARG A 290 -1.80 2.03 -8.03
N GLY A 291 -1.75 2.16 -6.70
CA GLY A 291 -1.98 1.05 -5.80
C GLY A 291 -2.79 1.49 -4.60
N ARG A 292 -3.66 0.60 -4.14
CA ARG A 292 -4.40 0.73 -2.90
C ARG A 292 -4.33 -0.60 -2.16
N TRP A 293 -4.26 -0.50 -0.85
CA TRP A 293 -4.33 -1.67 0.02
C TRP A 293 -5.24 -1.38 1.20
N GLN A 294 -5.73 -2.44 1.82
CA GLN A 294 -6.58 -2.40 2.99
C GLN A 294 -6.14 -3.49 3.96
N MET A 295 -6.01 -3.11 5.23
CA MET A 295 -5.87 -4.04 6.33
C MET A 295 -7.25 -4.48 6.81
N ILE A 296 -7.51 -5.77 6.80
CA ILE A 296 -8.70 -6.39 7.38
C ILE A 296 -8.29 -6.92 8.76
N PRO A 297 -8.77 -6.34 9.85
CA PRO A 297 -8.44 -6.81 11.19
C PRO A 297 -9.01 -8.21 11.42
N SER A 298 -8.35 -9.01 12.25
CA SER A 298 -8.92 -10.27 12.69
C SER A 298 -10.24 -10.01 13.44
N LEU A 299 -11.23 -10.89 13.24
CA LEU A 299 -12.56 -10.79 13.89
C LEU A 299 -12.47 -10.71 15.43
N ASN A 300 -11.34 -11.09 16.02
CA ASN A 300 -11.07 -11.05 17.45
C ASN A 300 -10.54 -9.70 17.97
N ASN A 301 -10.20 -8.73 17.10
CA ASN A 301 -9.49 -7.50 17.48
C ASN A 301 -10.29 -6.19 17.40
N ASN A 302 -11.61 -6.24 17.28
CA ASN A 302 -12.51 -5.06 17.29
C ASN A 302 -12.56 -4.27 18.61
N LYS A 303 -11.51 -4.31 19.45
CA LYS A 303 -11.43 -3.55 20.71
C LYS A 303 -10.30 -2.52 20.82
N LYS A 304 -9.45 -2.31 19.81
CA LYS A 304 -8.47 -1.21 19.86
C LYS A 304 -8.24 -0.58 18.49
N VAL A 305 -9.04 0.43 18.14
CA VAL A 305 -8.70 1.39 17.09
C VAL A 305 -8.11 2.62 17.77
N GLY A 306 -6.79 2.73 17.74
CA GLY A 306 -6.08 3.99 17.88
C GLY A 306 -5.69 4.46 16.49
N SER A 307 -6.07 5.69 16.14
CA SER A 307 -5.65 6.37 14.92
C SER A 307 -4.18 6.81 15.03
N PHE A 308 -3.40 6.60 13.97
CA PHE A 308 -2.21 7.38 13.65
C PHE A 308 -2.53 8.28 12.46
#